data_AF-A0AAE0CPL5-F1
#
_entry.id   AF-A0AAE0CPL5-F1
#
_cell.length_a   1.000
_cell.length_b   1.000
_cell.length_c   1.000
_cell.angle_alpha   90.00
_cell.angle_beta   90.00
_cell.angle_gamma   90.00
#
_symmetry.space_group_name_H-M   'P 1'
#
loop_
_entity.id
_entity.type
_entity.pdbx_description
1 polymer ?
#
loop_
_entity_poly.entity_id
_entity_poly.type
_entity_poly.pdbx_seq_one_letter_code
_entity_poly.pdbx_strand_id
1 'polypeptide(L)'
;MSSRIPRSIKSKMRKLCSSEDSFALLHFKNTISINTFASSHCNNYVVSYPKTHSWKQGSDCCSWDGVTCDRFIGHVTALDLSSSQLLGIVEVNSSLFLLRNLNKLNLACNDFQGSRMSSKFGSMDTMTGVIVHCGGHWKDNQFIGLNSFACCIMNKHDINLKYNKAYRSKNHTLNTAFGDPWESFKRLPEFFYMLEQSNPGTVTKIETDSENRFAYGFMSLGVSIVGFNEVIRLVIAIDATHLKSKTMGCFISCGM
;
A
#
# COMPACT_ATOMS: atom_id res chain seq x y z
N MET A 1 1.83 -38.32 6.93
CA MET A 1 0.44 -37.98 7.34
C MET A 1 0.36 -36.48 7.53
N SER A 2 -0.25 -35.77 6.57
CA SER A 2 -0.42 -34.32 6.63
C SER A 2 -1.65 -34.00 7.47
N SER A 3 -1.45 -33.56 8.73
CA SER A 3 -2.54 -33.07 9.56
C SER A 3 -2.96 -31.69 9.06
N ARG A 4 -4.07 -31.63 8.31
CA ARG A 4 -4.74 -30.36 7.99
C ARG A 4 -5.17 -29.69 9.28
N ILE A 5 -4.64 -28.50 9.54
CA ILE A 5 -5.14 -27.62 10.60
C ILE A 5 -6.62 -27.30 10.28
N PRO A 6 -7.57 -27.54 11.22
CA PRO A 6 -8.98 -27.26 11.02
C PRO A 6 -9.23 -25.80 10.64
N ARG A 7 -10.15 -25.54 9.70
CA ARG A 7 -10.54 -24.19 9.26
C ARG A 7 -10.96 -23.26 10.42
N SER A 8 -11.38 -23.79 11.56
CA SER A 8 -11.77 -23.00 12.74
C SER A 8 -10.61 -22.39 13.53
N ILE A 9 -9.36 -22.81 13.30
CA ILE A 9 -8.18 -22.19 13.94
C ILE A 9 -7.74 -20.93 13.16
N LYS A 10 -7.89 -20.93 11.82
CA LYS A 10 -7.63 -19.75 10.98
C LYS A 10 -8.61 -18.59 11.24
N SER A 11 -9.82 -18.89 11.73
CA SER A 11 -10.83 -17.87 12.03
C SER A 11 -10.64 -17.18 13.40
N LYS A 12 -9.69 -17.64 14.23
CA LYS A 12 -9.56 -17.23 15.63
C LYS A 12 -8.56 -16.07 15.88
N MET A 13 -8.01 -15.45 14.83
CA MET A 13 -6.95 -14.43 14.96
C MET A 13 -7.24 -13.09 14.26
N ARG A 14 -8.48 -12.86 13.79
CA ARG A 14 -8.84 -11.52 13.27
C ARG A 14 -9.23 -10.63 14.44
N LYS A 15 -8.41 -9.61 14.72
CA LYS A 15 -8.75 -8.62 15.75
C LYS A 15 -9.72 -7.59 15.16
N LEU A 16 -10.73 -7.24 15.95
CA LEU A 16 -11.69 -6.17 15.61
C LEU A 16 -10.97 -4.82 15.62
N CYS A 17 -11.54 -3.86 14.90
CA CYS A 17 -11.07 -2.49 14.92
C CYS A 17 -10.96 -1.94 16.36
N SER A 18 -9.87 -1.21 16.63
CA SER A 18 -9.69 -0.42 17.85
C SER A 18 -10.82 0.59 18.02
N SER A 19 -11.31 0.72 19.25
CA SER A 19 -12.31 1.72 19.64
C SER A 19 -11.82 3.14 19.35
N GLU A 20 -10.54 3.40 19.62
CA GLU A 20 -9.90 4.69 19.40
C GLU A 20 -9.89 5.06 17.90
N ASP A 21 -9.53 4.11 17.03
CA ASP A 21 -9.50 4.33 15.59
C ASP A 21 -10.91 4.56 15.03
N SER A 22 -11.89 3.74 15.45
CA SER A 22 -13.28 3.90 15.03
C SER A 22 -13.86 5.25 15.48
N PHE A 23 -13.52 5.70 16.69
CA PHE A 23 -13.93 6.99 17.23
C PHE A 23 -13.30 8.14 16.44
N ALA A 24 -12.00 8.07 16.16
CA ALA A 24 -11.26 9.07 15.40
C ALA A 24 -11.87 9.27 13.99
N LEU A 25 -12.22 8.17 13.32
CA LEU A 25 -12.87 8.18 12.01
C LEU A 25 -14.30 8.76 12.08
N LEU A 26 -15.12 8.35 13.04
CA LEU A 26 -16.49 8.88 13.19
C LEU A 26 -16.49 10.36 13.54
N HIS A 27 -15.56 10.80 14.38
CA HIS A 27 -15.38 12.21 14.68
C HIS A 27 -14.98 12.99 13.41
N PHE A 28 -14.07 12.46 12.60
CA PHE A 28 -13.67 13.12 11.34
C PHE A 28 -14.86 13.26 10.38
N LYS A 29 -15.67 12.20 10.25
CA LYS A 29 -16.89 12.22 9.44
C LYS A 29 -17.84 13.35 9.84
N ASN A 30 -17.91 13.71 11.11
CA ASN A 30 -18.78 14.80 11.58
C ASN A 30 -18.18 16.20 11.35
N THR A 31 -16.88 16.30 11.06
CA THR A 31 -16.19 17.59 10.82
C THR A 31 -16.12 17.98 9.34
N ILE A 32 -16.42 17.07 8.41
CA ILE A 32 -16.30 17.30 6.97
C ILE A 32 -17.68 17.26 6.30
N SER A 33 -17.89 18.09 5.28
CA SER A 33 -19.14 18.13 4.53
C SER A 33 -19.10 17.21 3.32
N ILE A 34 -20.27 16.76 2.87
CA ILE A 34 -20.44 16.01 1.62
C ILE A 34 -21.08 16.94 0.59
N ASN A 35 -20.43 17.09 -0.56
CA ASN A 35 -20.95 17.81 -1.71
C ASN A 35 -20.64 17.00 -2.99
N THR A 36 -21.68 16.65 -3.75
CA THR A 36 -21.56 15.82 -4.96
C THR A 36 -20.67 16.44 -6.03
N PHE A 37 -20.50 17.77 -6.04
CA PHE A 37 -19.63 18.48 -6.98
C PHE A 37 -18.16 18.52 -6.55
N ALA A 38 -17.83 18.20 -5.29
CA ALA A 38 -16.47 18.26 -4.76
C ALA A 38 -15.50 17.27 -5.45
N SER A 39 -16.04 16.25 -6.13
CA SER A 39 -15.28 15.28 -6.93
C SER A 39 -15.58 15.34 -8.42
N SER A 40 -16.36 16.33 -8.88
CA SER A 40 -16.88 16.38 -10.26
C SER A 40 -15.78 16.39 -11.33
N HIS A 41 -14.66 17.05 -11.05
CA HIS A 41 -13.48 17.08 -11.91
C HIS A 41 -12.84 15.70 -12.14
N CYS A 42 -13.14 14.71 -11.27
CA CYS A 42 -12.66 13.34 -11.38
C CYS A 42 -13.65 12.36 -12.00
N ASN A 43 -14.88 12.77 -12.31
CA ASN A 43 -15.95 11.85 -12.74
C ASN A 43 -15.61 11.04 -14.00
N ASN A 44 -14.76 11.57 -14.89
CA ASN A 44 -14.29 10.87 -16.09
C ASN A 44 -13.23 9.80 -15.81
N TYR A 45 -12.75 9.69 -14.57
CA TYR A 45 -11.64 8.84 -14.16
C TYR A 45 -12.01 7.89 -13.03
N VAL A 46 -12.71 8.38 -12.02
CA VAL A 46 -13.02 7.63 -10.81
C VAL A 46 -14.49 7.88 -10.48
N VAL A 47 -15.24 6.80 -10.25
CA VAL A 47 -16.61 6.88 -9.73
C VAL A 47 -16.56 7.54 -8.35
N SER A 48 -17.25 8.66 -8.20
CA SER A 48 -17.29 9.40 -6.95
C SER A 48 -18.50 9.01 -6.11
N TYR A 49 -18.28 8.74 -4.83
CA TYR A 49 -19.34 8.48 -3.85
C TYR A 49 -18.80 8.68 -2.42
N PRO A 50 -19.64 9.07 -1.46
CA PRO A 50 -19.19 9.37 -0.11
C PRO A 50 -18.95 8.08 0.68
N LYS A 51 -17.70 7.59 0.67
CA LYS A 51 -17.30 6.38 1.41
C LYS A 51 -17.62 6.43 2.90
N THR A 52 -17.62 7.63 3.49
CA THR A 52 -18.00 7.88 4.89
C THR A 52 -19.45 7.49 5.21
N HIS A 53 -20.32 7.29 4.22
CA HIS A 53 -21.66 6.74 4.43
C HIS A 53 -21.65 5.32 5.00
N SER A 54 -20.63 4.51 4.66
CA SER A 54 -20.48 3.16 5.21
C SER A 54 -20.09 3.15 6.70
N TRP A 55 -19.59 4.29 7.22
CA TRP A 55 -19.06 4.40 8.58
C TRP A 55 -20.21 4.49 9.58
N LYS A 56 -20.45 3.40 10.31
CA LYS A 56 -21.58 3.26 11.22
C LYS A 56 -21.09 2.93 12.62
N GLN A 57 -21.62 3.64 13.62
CA GLN A 57 -21.34 3.34 15.02
C GLN A 57 -21.77 1.90 15.35
N GLY A 58 -20.93 1.19 16.11
CA GLY A 58 -21.20 -0.19 16.52
C GLY A 58 -20.88 -1.25 15.46
N SER A 59 -20.42 -0.88 14.26
CA SER A 59 -19.85 -1.84 13.30
C SER A 59 -18.32 -1.78 13.27
N ASP A 60 -17.71 -2.89 12.83
CA ASP A 60 -16.26 -3.01 12.73
C ASP A 60 -15.70 -2.05 11.69
N CYS A 61 -14.90 -1.06 12.11
CA CYS A 61 -14.38 -0.03 11.20
C CYS A 61 -13.51 -0.62 10.08
N CYS A 62 -12.93 -1.80 10.28
CA CYS A 62 -12.13 -2.49 9.27
C CYS A 62 -12.97 -3.04 8.09
N SER A 63 -14.29 -2.94 8.19
CA SER A 63 -15.25 -3.24 7.11
C SER A 63 -15.80 -1.99 6.41
N TRP A 64 -15.41 -0.80 6.86
CA TRP A 64 -15.87 0.45 6.28
C TRP A 64 -15.16 0.75 4.95
N ASP A 65 -15.89 1.37 4.02
CA ASP A 65 -15.34 1.77 2.73
C ASP A 65 -14.19 2.75 2.94
N GLY A 66 -13.10 2.48 2.21
CA GLY A 66 -11.88 3.27 2.30
C GLY A 66 -10.99 2.97 3.51
N VAL A 67 -11.40 2.10 4.44
CA VAL A 67 -10.59 1.76 5.62
C VAL A 67 -9.86 0.44 5.41
N THR A 68 -8.55 0.43 5.64
CA THR A 68 -7.75 -0.81 5.70
C THR A 68 -7.13 -0.92 7.07
N CYS A 69 -7.32 -2.07 7.69
CA CYS A 69 -6.69 -2.41 8.97
C CYS A 69 -5.62 -3.48 8.81
N ASP A 70 -4.67 -3.48 9.71
CA ASP A 70 -3.88 -4.67 9.99
C ASP A 70 -4.76 -5.74 10.65
N ARG A 71 -4.77 -6.95 10.08
CA ARG A 71 -5.68 -8.04 10.49
C ARG A 71 -5.37 -8.59 11.88
N PHE A 72 -4.14 -8.44 12.36
CA PHE A 72 -3.66 -9.04 13.61
C PHE A 72 -3.73 -8.07 14.78
N ILE A 73 -3.42 -6.79 14.55
CA ILE A 73 -3.47 -5.77 15.62
C ILE A 73 -4.81 -5.03 15.69
N GLY A 74 -5.62 -5.03 14.62
CA GLY A 74 -6.92 -4.36 14.58
C GLY A 74 -6.85 -2.84 14.50
N HIS A 75 -5.74 -2.30 14.02
CA HIS A 75 -5.53 -0.86 13.85
C HIS A 75 -5.58 -0.45 12.39
N VAL A 76 -6.07 0.76 12.14
CA VAL A 76 -6.15 1.35 10.80
C VAL A 76 -4.75 1.68 10.30
N THR A 77 -4.39 1.11 9.15
CA THR A 77 -3.09 1.29 8.51
C THR A 77 -3.17 2.08 7.20
N ALA A 78 -4.30 2.02 6.48
CA ALA A 78 -4.52 2.85 5.31
C ALA A 78 -5.95 3.43 5.27
N LEU A 79 -6.05 4.67 4.80
CA LEU A 79 -7.30 5.38 4.60
C LEU A 79 -7.37 5.95 3.19
N ASP A 80 -8.30 5.47 2.38
CA ASP A 80 -8.58 5.96 1.03
C ASP A 80 -9.96 6.62 0.95
N LEU A 81 -9.94 7.94 1.07
CA LEU A 81 -11.08 8.82 0.88
C LEU A 81 -11.02 9.54 -0.47
N SER A 82 -10.32 8.98 -1.46
CA SER A 82 -10.27 9.61 -2.77
C SER A 82 -11.65 9.65 -3.44
N SER A 83 -11.91 10.70 -4.22
CA SER A 83 -13.17 10.87 -4.96
C SER A 83 -14.42 10.65 -4.08
N SER A 84 -14.37 11.11 -2.84
CA SER A 84 -15.39 10.80 -1.81
C SER A 84 -16.36 11.94 -1.58
N GLN A 85 -16.46 12.89 -2.51
CA GLN A 85 -17.38 14.02 -2.46
C GLN A 85 -17.17 14.88 -1.21
N LEU A 86 -15.95 14.92 -0.68
CA LEU A 86 -15.63 15.64 0.55
C LEU A 86 -15.37 17.12 0.24
N LEU A 87 -16.06 17.99 0.99
CA LEU A 87 -15.92 19.44 0.95
C LEU A 87 -15.57 19.96 2.35
N GLY A 88 -14.53 20.79 2.46
CA GLY A 88 -14.21 21.50 3.70
C GLY A 88 -12.71 21.64 3.93
N ILE A 89 -12.27 21.71 5.19
CA ILE A 89 -10.86 21.89 5.55
C ILE A 89 -10.44 20.76 6.48
N VAL A 90 -9.28 20.15 6.24
CA VAL A 90 -8.68 19.21 7.20
C VAL A 90 -7.80 20.00 8.15
N GLU A 91 -8.34 20.36 9.31
CA GLU A 91 -7.63 21.14 10.32
C GLU A 91 -6.44 20.37 10.95
N VAL A 92 -5.45 21.10 11.48
CA VAL A 92 -4.22 20.54 12.10
C VAL A 92 -4.47 19.71 13.37
N ASN A 93 -5.65 19.82 13.94
CA ASN A 93 -6.17 19.10 15.10
C ASN A 93 -7.25 18.09 14.69
N SER A 94 -7.40 17.80 13.40
CA SER A 94 -8.34 16.80 12.90
C SER A 94 -8.14 15.47 13.61
N SER A 95 -9.25 14.80 13.91
CA SER A 95 -9.22 13.48 14.55
C SER A 95 -8.55 12.42 13.67
N LEU A 96 -8.36 12.66 12.36
CA LEU A 96 -7.54 11.79 11.51
C LEU A 96 -6.12 11.58 12.04
N PHE A 97 -5.54 12.60 12.70
CA PHE A 97 -4.20 12.53 13.26
C PHE A 97 -4.11 11.70 14.55
N LEU A 98 -5.25 11.21 15.07
CA LEU A 98 -5.29 10.27 16.19
C LEU A 98 -5.01 8.83 15.75
N LEU A 99 -5.05 8.54 14.43
CA LEU A 99 -4.77 7.23 13.85
C LEU A 99 -3.26 6.94 13.85
N ARG A 100 -2.73 6.42 14.95
CA ARG A 100 -1.28 6.28 15.20
C ARG A 100 -0.58 5.30 14.25
N ASN A 101 -1.30 4.30 13.74
CA ASN A 101 -0.76 3.27 12.86
C ASN A 101 -0.99 3.57 11.37
N LEU A 102 -1.59 4.73 11.06
CA LEU A 102 -1.86 5.13 9.69
C LEU A 102 -0.54 5.39 8.98
N ASN A 103 -0.27 4.61 7.93
CA ASN A 103 0.91 4.75 7.10
C ASN A 103 0.59 5.21 5.67
N LYS A 104 -0.68 5.17 5.28
CA LYS A 104 -1.19 5.55 3.95
C LYS A 104 -2.45 6.39 4.07
N LEU A 105 -2.42 7.59 3.51
CA LEU A 105 -3.58 8.48 3.46
C LEU A 105 -3.78 9.00 2.03
N ASN A 106 -4.95 8.72 1.46
CA ASN A 106 -5.34 9.19 0.14
C ASN A 106 -6.63 10.03 0.22
N LEU A 107 -6.47 11.33 0.00
CA LEU A 107 -7.54 12.34 -0.01
C LEU A 107 -7.75 12.95 -1.40
N ALA A 108 -7.15 12.40 -2.45
CA ALA A 108 -7.21 12.94 -3.82
C ALA A 108 -8.67 13.08 -4.33
N CYS A 109 -8.89 13.91 -5.35
CA CYS A 109 -10.22 14.04 -5.98
C CYS A 109 -11.34 14.54 -5.04
N ASN A 110 -11.01 15.39 -4.07
CA ASN A 110 -11.97 16.07 -3.21
C ASN A 110 -11.69 17.59 -3.22
N ASP A 111 -12.59 18.37 -2.66
CA ASP A 111 -12.46 19.83 -2.57
C ASP A 111 -12.17 20.25 -1.13
N PHE A 112 -10.87 20.37 -0.81
CA PHE A 112 -10.43 20.84 0.49
C PHE A 112 -10.15 22.35 0.57
N GLN A 113 -10.75 23.15 -0.33
CA GLN A 113 -10.75 24.62 -0.33
C GLN A 113 -9.37 25.30 -0.12
N GLY A 114 -8.28 24.68 -0.59
CA GLY A 114 -6.93 25.24 -0.47
C GLY A 114 -6.28 25.06 0.91
N SER A 115 -6.69 24.05 1.68
CA SER A 115 -6.05 23.62 2.94
C SER A 115 -4.53 23.78 2.87
N ARG A 116 -3.96 24.71 3.65
CA ARG A 116 -2.51 24.83 3.80
C ARG A 116 -2.02 23.53 4.43
N MET A 117 -1.27 22.72 3.67
CA MET A 117 -0.68 21.47 4.18
C MET A 117 0.07 21.77 5.47
N SER A 118 -0.45 21.23 6.58
CA SER A 118 0.15 21.41 7.89
C SER A 118 1.48 20.68 7.98
N SER A 119 2.47 21.27 8.65
CA SER A 119 3.74 20.61 8.98
C SER A 119 3.56 19.30 9.76
N LYS A 120 2.39 19.08 10.40
CA LYS A 120 2.04 17.81 11.06
C LYS A 120 1.92 16.60 10.11
N PHE A 121 1.61 16.81 8.82
CA PHE A 121 1.66 15.70 7.86
C PHE A 121 3.10 15.18 7.63
N GLY A 122 4.12 15.96 7.98
CA GLY A 122 5.52 15.51 7.97
C GLY A 122 6.00 14.95 9.31
N SER A 123 5.22 15.05 10.39
CA SER A 123 5.64 14.71 11.75
C SER A 123 5.07 13.40 12.30
N MET A 124 4.38 12.60 11.47
CA MET A 124 3.98 11.24 11.87
C MET A 124 5.04 10.27 11.40
N ASP A 125 5.83 9.74 12.34
CA ASP A 125 6.98 8.87 12.08
C ASP A 125 6.63 7.57 11.31
N THR A 126 5.34 7.20 11.24
CA THR A 126 4.84 6.00 10.55
C THR A 126 4.35 6.25 9.12
N MET A 127 4.22 7.51 8.68
CA MET A 127 3.61 7.82 7.39
C MET A 127 4.59 7.58 6.23
N THR A 128 4.27 6.57 5.43
CA THR A 128 5.02 6.22 4.21
C THR A 128 4.46 6.90 2.95
N GLY A 129 3.23 7.42 2.99
CA GLY A 129 2.63 8.11 1.86
C GLY A 129 1.38 8.92 2.23
N VAL A 130 1.41 10.21 1.90
CA VAL A 130 0.32 11.17 2.12
C VAL A 130 -0.02 11.83 0.78
N ILE A 131 -1.29 11.74 0.37
CA ILE A 131 -1.80 12.35 -0.88
C ILE A 131 -2.97 13.26 -0.51
N VAL A 132 -2.71 14.56 -0.32
CA VAL A 132 -3.74 15.54 0.10
C VAL A 132 -4.30 16.33 -1.09
N HIS A 133 -3.47 16.58 -2.09
CA HIS A 133 -3.84 17.30 -3.32
C HIS A 133 -2.97 16.83 -4.49
N CYS A 134 -3.36 17.20 -5.71
CA CYS A 134 -2.59 17.02 -6.93
C CYS A 134 -1.31 17.92 -6.99
N GLY A 135 -0.65 18.14 -5.85
CA GLY A 135 0.49 19.06 -5.68
C GLY A 135 1.63 18.57 -4.79
N GLY A 136 1.62 17.33 -4.28
CA GLY A 136 2.70 16.79 -3.43
C GLY A 136 3.68 15.88 -4.20
N HIS A 137 4.95 15.87 -3.79
CA HIS A 137 6.08 15.15 -4.40
C HIS A 137 5.74 13.73 -4.90
N TRP A 138 5.68 13.58 -6.22
CA TRP A 138 5.25 12.37 -6.94
C TRP A 138 6.31 11.28 -7.04
N LYS A 139 7.56 11.60 -6.67
CA LYS A 139 8.72 10.78 -7.03
C LYS A 139 8.80 9.46 -6.25
N ASP A 140 8.14 9.38 -5.09
CA ASP A 140 8.31 8.23 -4.18
C ASP A 140 7.04 7.37 -4.02
N ASN A 141 5.91 7.74 -4.64
CA ASN A 141 4.61 7.11 -4.36
C ASN A 141 4.18 6.10 -5.44
N GLN A 142 4.50 4.82 -5.25
CA GLN A 142 3.95 3.69 -6.02
C GLN A 142 2.41 3.57 -5.89
N PHE A 143 1.82 4.25 -4.90
CA PHE A 143 0.48 4.04 -4.37
C PHE A 143 -0.67 4.76 -5.09
N ILE A 144 -0.40 5.65 -6.06
CA ILE A 144 -1.47 6.36 -6.76
C ILE A 144 -2.14 5.43 -7.78
N GLY A 145 -3.44 5.17 -7.62
CA GLY A 145 -4.25 4.53 -8.65
C GLY A 145 -4.19 5.30 -9.97
N LEU A 146 -4.05 4.61 -11.09
CA LEU A 146 -3.84 5.21 -12.41
C LEU A 146 -4.89 6.27 -12.79
N ASN A 147 -6.12 6.10 -12.33
CA ASN A 147 -7.21 7.04 -12.56
C ASN A 147 -7.08 8.31 -11.71
N SER A 148 -6.70 8.18 -10.45
CA SER A 148 -6.37 9.33 -9.59
C SER A 148 -5.17 10.10 -10.15
N PHE A 149 -4.18 9.41 -10.71
CA PHE A 149 -3.06 10.03 -11.40
C PHE A 149 -3.50 10.80 -12.66
N ALA A 150 -4.31 10.16 -13.52
CA ALA A 150 -4.83 10.79 -14.74
C ALA A 150 -5.67 12.05 -14.43
N CYS A 151 -6.52 11.97 -13.41
CA CYS A 151 -7.29 13.14 -12.99
C CYS A 151 -6.41 14.25 -12.43
N CYS A 152 -5.39 13.91 -11.64
CA CYS A 152 -4.49 14.92 -11.12
C CYS A 152 -3.73 15.70 -12.20
N ILE A 153 -3.34 15.04 -13.30
CA ILE A 153 -2.75 15.74 -14.45
C ILE A 153 -3.77 16.65 -15.14
N MET A 154 -5.01 16.19 -15.30
CA MET A 154 -6.10 17.02 -15.86
C MET A 154 -6.32 18.27 -14.99
N ASN A 155 -6.47 18.14 -13.68
CA ASN A 155 -6.76 19.27 -12.80
C ASN A 155 -5.63 20.32 -12.78
N LYS A 156 -4.36 19.88 -12.83
CA LYS A 156 -3.20 20.78 -12.73
C LYS A 156 -2.80 21.44 -14.05
N HIS A 157 -2.94 20.71 -15.16
CA HIS A 157 -2.42 21.14 -16.47
C HIS A 157 -3.52 21.35 -17.52
N ASP A 158 -4.78 21.12 -17.18
CA ASP A 158 -5.93 21.13 -18.10
C ASP A 158 -5.78 20.12 -19.27
N ILE A 159 -5.02 19.05 -19.04
CA ILE A 159 -4.77 18.01 -20.04
C ILE A 159 -5.68 16.82 -19.78
N ASN A 160 -6.66 16.61 -20.65
CA ASN A 160 -7.48 15.39 -20.62
C ASN A 160 -6.64 14.18 -21.06
N LEU A 161 -6.15 13.43 -20.08
CA LEU A 161 -5.22 12.34 -20.29
C LEU A 161 -5.97 11.00 -20.30
N LYS A 162 -5.98 10.29 -21.44
CA LYS A 162 -6.55 8.93 -21.51
C LYS A 162 -5.77 7.95 -20.63
N TYR A 163 -6.44 6.93 -20.07
CA TYR A 163 -5.85 5.90 -19.22
C TYR A 163 -4.51 5.35 -19.73
N ASN A 164 -4.43 4.99 -21.02
CA ASN A 164 -3.21 4.43 -21.61
C ASN A 164 -2.02 5.41 -21.60
N LYS A 165 -2.28 6.72 -21.78
CA LYS A 165 -1.24 7.75 -21.67
C LYS A 165 -0.82 7.94 -20.22
N ALA A 166 -1.77 7.86 -19.28
CA ALA A 166 -1.51 7.99 -17.84
C ALA A 166 -0.65 6.84 -17.35
N TYR A 167 -0.97 5.63 -17.79
CA TYR A 167 -0.18 4.42 -17.54
C TYR A 167 1.24 4.52 -18.09
N ARG A 168 1.39 4.93 -19.35
CA ARG A 168 2.72 5.12 -19.97
C ARG A 168 3.54 6.19 -19.26
N SER A 169 2.92 7.33 -18.93
CA SER A 169 3.58 8.43 -18.23
C SER A 169 4.01 8.03 -16.81
N LYS A 170 3.14 7.34 -16.07
CA LYS A 170 3.47 6.80 -14.73
C LYS A 170 4.65 5.83 -14.81
N ASN A 171 4.60 4.86 -15.71
CA ASN A 171 5.68 3.88 -15.87
C ASN A 171 6.98 4.51 -16.36
N HIS A 172 6.91 5.48 -17.28
CA HIS A 172 8.09 6.21 -17.72
C HIS A 172 8.74 6.95 -16.54
N THR A 173 7.95 7.63 -15.71
CA THR A 173 8.46 8.32 -14.52
C THR A 173 9.08 7.35 -13.50
N LEU A 174 8.42 6.20 -13.26
CA LEU A 174 8.96 5.15 -12.39
C LEU A 174 10.27 4.57 -12.93
N ASN A 175 10.34 4.29 -14.23
CA ASN A 175 11.56 3.78 -14.86
C ASN A 175 12.71 4.81 -14.82
N THR A 176 12.41 6.10 -14.97
CA THR A 176 13.42 7.17 -14.84
C THR A 176 13.91 7.32 -13.39
N ALA A 177 13.03 7.14 -12.41
CA ALA A 177 13.37 7.30 -10.99
C ALA A 177 14.09 6.08 -10.39
N PHE A 178 13.62 4.87 -10.71
CA PHE A 178 14.08 3.62 -10.10
C PHE A 178 14.86 2.72 -11.05
N GLY A 179 15.10 3.18 -12.29
CA GLY A 179 15.69 2.37 -13.34
C GLY A 179 14.68 1.42 -13.98
N ASP A 180 15.11 0.74 -15.05
CA ASP A 180 14.25 -0.24 -15.70
C ASP A 180 14.16 -1.52 -14.83
N PRO A 181 12.94 -2.00 -14.51
CA PRO A 181 12.77 -3.22 -13.72
C PRO A 181 13.48 -4.43 -14.32
N TRP A 182 13.52 -4.56 -15.64
CA TRP A 182 14.21 -5.64 -16.35
C TRP A 182 15.71 -5.61 -16.14
N GLU A 183 16.32 -4.42 -16.21
CA GLU A 183 17.76 -4.27 -15.94
C GLU A 183 18.09 -4.54 -14.47
N SER A 184 17.18 -4.22 -13.55
CA SER A 184 17.32 -4.61 -12.13
C SER A 184 17.23 -6.13 -11.96
N PHE A 185 16.35 -6.80 -12.70
CA PHE A 185 16.24 -8.26 -12.69
C PHE A 185 17.47 -8.97 -13.27
N LYS A 186 18.11 -8.41 -14.30
CA LYS A 186 19.36 -8.98 -14.85
C LYS A 186 20.51 -9.04 -13.84
N ARG A 187 20.48 -8.19 -12.81
CA ARG A 187 21.49 -8.17 -11.74
C ARG A 187 21.20 -9.18 -10.62
N LEU A 188 20.04 -9.85 -10.65
CA LEU A 188 19.65 -10.78 -9.59
C LEU A 188 20.63 -11.97 -9.44
N PRO A 189 21.17 -12.58 -10.51
CA PRO A 189 22.19 -13.62 -10.37
C PRO A 189 23.49 -13.10 -9.73
N GLU A 190 23.92 -11.89 -10.09
CA GLU A 190 25.11 -11.24 -9.50
C GLU A 190 24.90 -10.93 -8.02
N PHE A 191 23.71 -10.45 -7.66
CA PHE A 191 23.33 -10.22 -6.27
C PHE A 191 23.35 -11.51 -5.44
N PHE A 192 22.75 -12.59 -5.94
CA PHE A 192 22.76 -13.89 -5.27
C PHE A 192 24.16 -14.46 -5.11
N TYR A 193 24.99 -14.35 -6.15
CA TYR A 193 26.40 -14.72 -6.07
C TYR A 193 27.11 -13.96 -4.95
N MET A 194 26.99 -12.63 -4.93
CA MET A 194 27.59 -11.80 -3.87
C MET A 194 27.06 -12.12 -2.48
N LEU A 195 25.77 -12.46 -2.36
CA LEU A 195 25.14 -12.82 -1.10
C LEU A 195 25.70 -14.14 -0.54
N GLU A 196 25.90 -15.14 -1.40
CA GLU A 196 26.52 -16.42 -1.03
C GLU A 196 27.99 -16.24 -0.61
N GLN A 197 28.74 -15.36 -1.29
CA GLN A 197 30.11 -15.04 -0.90
C GLN A 197 30.19 -14.30 0.43
N SER A 198 29.28 -13.35 0.66
CA SER A 198 29.29 -12.50 1.86
C SER A 198 28.76 -13.22 3.10
N ASN A 199 27.91 -14.22 2.91
CA ASN A 199 27.27 -14.98 3.99
C ASN A 199 27.45 -16.49 3.75
N PRO A 200 28.58 -17.07 4.18
CA PRO A 200 28.84 -18.50 4.02
C PRO A 200 27.69 -19.37 4.54
N GLY A 201 27.33 -20.40 3.78
CA GLY A 201 26.20 -21.27 4.08
C GLY A 201 24.84 -20.77 3.59
N THR A 202 24.76 -19.57 3.01
CA THR A 202 23.55 -19.09 2.32
C THR A 202 23.28 -19.94 1.08
N VAL A 203 22.01 -20.24 0.86
CA VAL A 203 21.52 -21.01 -0.30
C VAL A 203 20.59 -20.13 -1.11
N THR A 204 20.91 -19.95 -2.40
CA THR A 204 20.02 -19.27 -3.34
C THR A 204 19.70 -20.15 -4.55
N LYS A 205 18.57 -19.90 -5.21
CA LYS A 205 18.21 -20.57 -6.47
C LYS A 205 17.36 -19.64 -7.32
N ILE A 206 17.63 -19.57 -8.62
CA ILE A 206 16.75 -18.88 -9.58
C ILE A 206 16.16 -19.93 -10.51
N GLU A 207 14.85 -19.89 -10.72
CA GLU A 207 14.15 -20.75 -11.67
C GLU A 207 13.42 -19.90 -12.72
N THR A 208 13.47 -20.38 -13.96
CA THR A 208 12.82 -19.78 -15.11
C THR A 208 11.80 -20.74 -15.71
N ASP A 209 10.76 -20.20 -16.35
CA ASP A 209 9.77 -20.99 -17.09
C ASP A 209 10.31 -21.49 -18.44
N SER A 210 9.47 -22.20 -19.20
CA SER A 210 9.80 -22.75 -20.52
C SER A 210 10.12 -21.68 -21.58
N GLU A 211 9.78 -20.42 -21.33
CA GLU A 211 10.10 -19.27 -22.18
C GLU A 211 11.34 -18.50 -21.68
N ASN A 212 12.08 -19.08 -20.73
CA ASN A 212 13.24 -18.47 -20.09
C ASN A 212 12.91 -17.16 -19.34
N ARG A 213 11.66 -17.01 -18.90
CA ARG A 213 11.23 -15.89 -18.06
C ARG A 213 11.35 -16.29 -16.60
N PHE A 214 11.66 -15.34 -15.74
CA PHE A 214 11.74 -15.59 -14.30
C PHE A 214 10.45 -16.20 -13.76
N ALA A 215 10.54 -17.37 -13.14
CA ALA A 215 9.43 -18.03 -12.47
C ALA A 215 9.48 -17.71 -10.96
N TYR A 216 10.59 -18.06 -10.31
CA TYR A 216 10.82 -17.70 -8.92
C TYR A 216 12.30 -17.64 -8.55
N GLY A 217 12.58 -16.93 -7.47
CA GLY A 217 13.90 -16.82 -6.85
C GLY A 217 13.78 -17.26 -5.40
N PHE A 218 14.64 -18.17 -4.96
CA PHE A 218 14.72 -18.67 -3.60
C PHE A 218 15.97 -18.13 -2.93
N MET A 219 15.85 -17.76 -1.66
CA MET A 219 16.95 -17.34 -0.80
C MET A 219 16.71 -17.86 0.63
N SER A 220 17.74 -18.47 1.22
CA SER A 220 17.81 -18.76 2.65
C SER A 220 19.21 -18.45 3.16
N LEU A 221 19.30 -17.54 4.13
CA LEU A 221 20.59 -17.10 4.68
C LEU A 221 21.22 -18.21 5.52
N GLY A 222 22.55 -18.34 5.43
CA GLY A 222 23.29 -19.41 6.12
C GLY A 222 23.07 -19.41 7.63
N VAL A 223 23.02 -18.22 8.24
CA VAL A 223 22.72 -18.04 9.67
C VAL A 223 21.34 -18.59 10.05
N SER A 224 20.35 -18.46 9.16
CA SER A 224 19.00 -18.99 9.37
C SER A 224 18.98 -20.52 9.24
N ILE A 225 19.75 -21.08 8.32
CA ILE A 225 19.87 -22.53 8.13
C ILE A 225 20.55 -23.18 9.35
N VAL A 226 21.64 -22.59 9.84
CA VAL A 226 22.35 -23.07 11.03
C VAL A 226 21.44 -23.02 12.27
N GLY A 227 20.77 -21.88 12.51
CA GLY A 227 19.87 -21.76 13.66
C GLY A 227 18.69 -22.75 13.61
N PHE A 228 18.20 -23.09 12.42
CA PHE A 228 17.14 -24.10 12.24
C PHE A 228 17.62 -25.52 12.59
N ASN A 229 18.84 -25.88 12.20
CA ASN A 229 19.38 -27.21 12.43
C ASN A 229 19.85 -27.42 13.88
N GLU A 230 20.35 -26.37 14.55
CA GLU A 230 21.11 -26.53 15.78
C GLU A 230 20.43 -25.99 17.05
N VAL A 231 19.47 -25.05 16.94
CA VAL A 231 19.05 -24.24 18.11
C VAL A 231 17.53 -24.19 18.35
N ILE A 232 16.67 -24.24 17.32
CA ILE A 232 15.25 -23.81 17.44
C ILE A 232 14.25 -24.92 17.03
N ARG A 233 12.98 -24.79 17.47
CA ARG A 233 11.84 -25.66 17.05
C ARG A 233 11.75 -25.73 15.51
N LEU A 234 11.54 -26.94 14.99
CA LEU A 234 11.40 -27.28 13.56
C LEU A 234 10.15 -26.68 12.90
N VAL A 235 10.08 -25.35 12.81
CA VAL A 235 9.05 -24.61 12.09
C VAL A 235 9.74 -23.79 11.02
N ILE A 236 9.33 -23.98 9.76
CA ILE A 236 9.86 -23.22 8.62
C ILE A 236 8.83 -22.16 8.24
N ALA A 237 9.22 -20.88 8.32
CA ALA A 237 8.42 -19.79 7.79
C ALA A 237 8.87 -19.47 6.35
N ILE A 238 7.95 -19.66 5.41
CA ILE A 238 8.16 -19.33 4.00
C ILE A 238 7.36 -18.07 3.72
N ASP A 239 8.06 -16.98 3.40
CA ASP A 239 7.42 -15.76 2.92
C ASP A 239 7.59 -15.64 1.41
N ALA A 240 6.50 -15.34 0.72
CA ALA A 240 6.40 -15.28 -0.72
C ALA A 240 5.99 -13.87 -1.15
N THR A 241 6.95 -13.13 -1.70
CA THR A 241 6.70 -11.80 -2.26
C THR A 241 6.42 -11.92 -3.76
N HIS A 242 5.14 -11.80 -4.13
CA HIS A 242 4.72 -11.79 -5.53
C HIS A 242 5.12 -10.48 -6.21
N LEU A 243 5.91 -10.57 -7.28
CA LEU A 243 6.38 -9.43 -8.05
C LEU A 243 5.26 -8.91 -8.95
N LYS A 244 4.91 -7.62 -8.81
CA LYS A 244 3.86 -6.95 -9.60
C LYS A 244 4.37 -6.35 -10.92
N SER A 245 5.41 -6.94 -11.51
CA SER A 245 6.01 -6.45 -12.77
C SER A 245 5.43 -7.15 -14.00
N LYS A 246 5.80 -6.70 -15.21
CA LYS A 246 5.38 -7.36 -16.47
C LYS A 246 5.82 -8.82 -16.55
N THR A 247 6.91 -9.16 -15.88
CA THR A 247 7.37 -10.53 -15.65
C THR A 247 6.74 -10.97 -14.33
N MET A 248 5.58 -11.60 -14.44
CA MET A 248 4.91 -12.24 -13.32
C MET A 248 5.88 -13.26 -12.68
N GLY A 249 6.06 -13.24 -11.36
CA GLY A 249 6.98 -14.13 -10.66
C GLY A 249 6.91 -13.98 -9.14
N CYS A 250 7.58 -14.85 -8.40
CA CYS A 250 7.55 -14.85 -6.94
C CYS A 250 8.96 -14.91 -6.35
N PHE A 251 9.27 -14.03 -5.40
CA PHE A 251 10.46 -14.17 -4.58
C PHE A 251 10.09 -14.93 -3.31
N ILE A 252 10.73 -16.06 -3.08
CA ILE A 252 10.48 -16.93 -1.94
C ILE A 252 11.68 -16.79 -1.01
N SER A 253 11.43 -16.28 0.18
CA SER A 253 12.43 -16.24 1.25
C SER A 253 12.05 -17.26 2.31
N CYS A 254 13.05 -17.98 2.80
CA CYS A 254 12.89 -18.93 3.87
C CYS A 254 13.66 -18.42 5.09
N GLY A 255 12.92 -18.07 6.13
CA GLY A 255 13.45 -17.60 7.41
C GLY A 255 12.81 -18.35 8.57
N MET A 256 13.30 -18.06 9.77
CA MET A 256 12.63 -18.43 11.03
C MET A 256 11.90 -17.23 11.59
#